data_AF-A0A1C4U1Y1-F1
#
_entry.id   AF-A0A1C4U1Y1-F1
#
_cell.length_a   1.000
_cell.length_b   1.000
_cell.length_c   1.000
_cell.angle_alpha   90.00
_cell.angle_beta   90.00
_cell.angle_gamma   90.00
#
_symmetry.space_group_name_H-M   'P 1'
#
loop_
_entity.id
_entity.type
_entity.pdbx_description
1 polymer ?
#
loop_
_entity_poly.entity_id
_entity_poly.type
_entity_poly.pdbx_seq_one_letter_code
_entity_poly.pdbx_strand_id
1 'polypeptide(L)'
;MFRLMTRITVDVNDEWLDAAREVLGTDTKVATINAALHAFAIRRQAREIVAAFDQVEMDFTGSIDAWRHGGGRDLGSLAEQARGTEAA
;
A
#
# COMPACT_ATOMS: atom_id res chain seq x y z
N MET A 1 8.22 -13.69 -15.40
CA MET A 1 8.35 -13.96 -13.94
C MET A 1 7.34 -15.03 -13.57
N PHE A 2 7.76 -16.28 -13.33
CA PHE A 2 6.86 -17.37 -12.98
C PHE A 2 6.44 -17.19 -11.51
N ARG A 3 5.16 -16.91 -11.25
CA ARG A 3 4.61 -16.94 -9.89
C ARG A 3 4.54 -18.41 -9.46
N LEU A 4 5.26 -18.80 -8.42
CA LEU A 4 5.15 -20.14 -7.85
C LEU A 4 3.70 -20.37 -7.41
N MET A 5 2.98 -21.25 -8.11
CA MET A 5 1.60 -21.64 -7.78
C MET A 5 1.58 -23.11 -7.38
N THR A 6 1.37 -23.37 -6.10
CA THR A 6 1.15 -24.72 -5.58
C THR A 6 -0.32 -25.09 -5.81
N ARG A 7 -0.57 -26.27 -6.40
CA ARG A 7 -1.94 -26.79 -6.60
C ARG A 7 -2.29 -27.71 -5.43
N ILE A 8 -3.35 -27.37 -4.72
CA ILE A 8 -3.88 -28.15 -3.59
C ILE A 8 -5.39 -28.26 -3.70
N THR A 9 -5.96 -29.32 -3.11
CA THR A 9 -7.41 -29.46 -2.91
C THR A 9 -7.71 -29.04 -1.48
N VAL A 10 -8.66 -28.13 -1.29
CA VAL A 10 -9.07 -27.63 0.01
C VAL A 10 -10.59 -27.47 0.01
N ASP A 11 -11.23 -27.91 1.09
CA ASP A 11 -12.66 -27.66 1.30
C ASP A 11 -12.87 -26.22 1.73
N VAL A 12 -13.81 -25.54 1.07
CA VAL A 12 -14.13 -24.15 1.32
C VAL A 12 -15.63 -24.04 1.49
N ASN A 13 -16.07 -23.24 2.46
CA ASN A 13 -17.49 -22.89 2.54
C ASN A 13 -17.86 -22.01 1.34
N ASP A 14 -18.78 -22.49 0.51
CA ASP A 14 -19.15 -21.82 -0.74
C ASP A 14 -19.89 -20.48 -0.49
N GLU A 15 -20.69 -20.37 0.57
CA GLU A 15 -21.37 -19.11 0.90
C GLU A 15 -20.38 -18.00 1.26
N TRP A 16 -19.35 -18.34 2.02
CA TRP A 16 -18.30 -17.39 2.38
C TRP A 16 -17.43 -17.03 1.18
N LEU A 17 -17.20 -17.99 0.29
CA LEU A 17 -16.45 -17.78 -0.93
C LEU A 17 -17.19 -16.83 -1.88
N ASP A 18 -18.51 -16.97 -1.99
CA ASP A 18 -19.35 -16.08 -2.80
C ASP A 18 -19.43 -14.68 -2.19
N ALA A 19 -19.64 -14.56 -0.86
CA ALA A 19 -19.60 -13.26 -0.19
C ALA A 19 -18.24 -12.56 -0.38
N ALA A 20 -17.13 -13.30 -0.25
CA ALA A 20 -15.80 -12.77 -0.51
C ALA A 20 -15.63 -12.36 -1.98
N ARG A 21 -16.25 -13.08 -2.92
CA ARG A 21 -16.19 -12.78 -4.35
C ARG A 21 -16.86 -11.44 -4.68
N GLU A 22 -18.01 -11.15 -4.08
CA GLU A 22 -18.70 -9.87 -4.21
C GLU A 22 -17.86 -8.71 -3.63
N VAL A 23 -17.32 -8.89 -2.42
CA VAL A 23 -16.53 -7.85 -1.74
C VAL A 23 -15.21 -7.58 -2.47
N LEU A 24 -14.56 -8.62 -2.98
CA LEU A 24 -13.26 -8.52 -3.64
C LEU A 24 -13.37 -8.22 -5.14
N GLY A 25 -14.57 -8.27 -5.72
CA GLY A 25 -14.81 -8.01 -7.15
C GLY A 25 -14.10 -9.00 -8.07
N THR A 26 -14.10 -10.28 -7.73
CA THR A 26 -13.37 -11.33 -8.46
C THR A 26 -14.30 -12.25 -9.25
N ASP A 27 -13.82 -12.80 -10.38
CA ASP A 27 -14.68 -13.63 -11.24
C ASP A 27 -14.50 -15.15 -11.03
N THR A 28 -13.43 -15.56 -10.37
CA THR A 28 -13.10 -16.99 -10.19
C THR A 28 -12.77 -17.32 -8.75
N LYS A 29 -13.11 -18.55 -8.32
CA LYS A 29 -12.78 -19.06 -6.98
C LYS A 29 -11.28 -18.89 -6.65
N VAL A 30 -10.40 -19.18 -7.60
CA VAL A 30 -8.94 -19.03 -7.44
C VAL A 30 -8.53 -17.56 -7.31
N ALA A 31 -9.13 -16.65 -8.06
CA ALA A 31 -8.89 -15.22 -7.91
C ALA A 31 -9.34 -14.72 -6.54
N THR A 32 -10.54 -15.12 -6.09
CA THR A 32 -11.08 -14.78 -4.77
C THR A 32 -10.15 -15.24 -3.65
N ILE A 33 -9.72 -16.50 -3.67
CA ILE A 33 -8.83 -17.06 -2.62
C ILE A 33 -7.49 -16.32 -2.60
N ASN A 34 -6.87 -16.09 -3.77
CA ASN A 34 -5.58 -15.39 -3.82
C ASN A 34 -5.70 -13.93 -3.35
N ALA A 35 -6.77 -13.23 -3.74
CA ALA A 35 -7.04 -11.87 -3.31
C ALA A 35 -7.29 -11.79 -1.79
N ALA A 36 -8.06 -12.73 -1.25
CA ALA A 36 -8.33 -12.82 0.19
C ALA A 36 -7.05 -13.09 1.00
N LEU A 37 -6.20 -14.02 0.55
CA LEU A 37 -4.92 -14.31 1.19
C LEU A 37 -3.98 -13.10 1.17
N HIS A 38 -3.92 -12.38 0.04
CA HIS A 38 -3.13 -11.16 -0.09
C HIS A 38 -3.65 -10.04 0.83
N ALA A 39 -4.96 -9.81 0.85
CA ALA A 39 -5.59 -8.82 1.72
C ALA A 39 -5.36 -9.15 3.21
N PHE A 40 -5.42 -10.43 3.58
CA PHE A 40 -5.14 -10.88 4.94
C PHE A 40 -3.67 -10.66 5.33
N ALA A 41 -2.73 -10.98 4.44
CA ALA A 41 -1.30 -10.73 4.66
C ALA A 41 -1.00 -9.25 4.87
N ILE A 42 -1.57 -8.37 4.02
CA ILE A 42 -1.45 -6.92 4.18
C ILE A 42 -2.03 -6.47 5.51
N ARG A 43 -3.24 -6.94 5.87
CA ARG A 43 -3.89 -6.55 7.12
C ARG A 43 -3.07 -6.96 8.34
N ARG A 44 -2.41 -8.11 8.32
CA ARG A 44 -1.50 -8.54 9.38
C ARG A 44 -0.31 -7.60 9.49
N GLN A 45 0.35 -7.29 8.38
CA GLN A 45 1.50 -6.40 8.36
C GLN A 45 1.12 -4.98 8.81
N ALA A 46 -0.03 -4.46 8.36
CA ALA A 46 -0.55 -3.18 8.78
C ALA A 46 -0.84 -3.15 10.29
N ARG A 47 -1.37 -4.23 10.88
CA ARG A 47 -1.57 -4.34 12.33
C ARG A 47 -0.24 -4.33 13.09
N GLU A 48 0.78 -5.02 12.58
CA GLU A 48 2.13 -5.02 13.17
C GLU A 48 2.74 -3.61 13.10
N ILE A 49 2.56 -2.90 11.99
CA ILE A 49 3.01 -1.51 11.82
C ILE A 49 2.25 -0.56 12.76
N VAL A 50 0.92 -0.63 12.82
CA VAL A 50 0.11 0.19 13.72
C VAL A 50 0.46 -0.08 15.18
N ALA A 51 0.63 -1.35 15.57
CA ALA A 51 1.05 -1.71 16.93
C ALA A 51 2.47 -1.19 17.25
N ALA A 52 3.37 -1.18 16.27
CA ALA A 52 4.70 -0.58 16.44
C ALA A 52 4.62 0.95 16.60
N PHE A 53 3.75 1.63 15.85
CA PHE A 53 3.50 3.06 16.00
C PHE A 53 2.80 3.43 17.31
N ASP A 54 1.93 2.56 17.83
CA ASP A 54 1.25 2.73 19.14
C ASP A 54 2.20 2.58 20.33
N GLN A 55 3.35 1.90 20.15
CA GLN A 55 4.40 1.73 21.16
C GLN A 55 5.42 2.89 21.20
N VAL A 56 5.39 3.80 20.23
CA VAL A 56 6.32 4.92 20.13
C VAL A 56 5.53 6.21 20.33
N GLU A 57 5.82 6.95 21.41
CA GLU A 57 5.31 8.31 21.59
C GLU A 57 5.94 9.19 20.51
N MET A 58 5.23 9.35 19.38
CA MET A 58 5.69 10.16 18.26
C MET A 58 5.58 11.64 18.64
N ASP A 59 6.73 12.26 18.91
CA ASP A 59 6.84 13.70 19.08
C ASP A 59 6.77 14.38 17.70
N PHE A 60 5.62 14.98 17.39
CA PHE A 60 5.40 15.76 16.16
C PHE A 60 5.79 17.23 16.31
N THR A 61 6.36 17.63 17.45
CA THR A 61 6.78 19.02 17.71
C THR A 61 7.89 19.41 16.74
N GLY A 62 7.60 20.33 15.83
CA GLY A 62 8.52 20.77 14.76
C GLY A 62 8.29 20.13 13.39
N SER A 63 7.38 19.17 13.26
CA SER A 63 7.08 18.54 11.96
C SER A 63 6.48 19.55 10.96
N ILE A 64 5.76 20.58 11.41
CA ILE A 64 5.25 21.64 10.52
C ILE A 64 6.40 22.42 9.85
N ASP A 65 7.49 22.66 10.58
CA ASP A 65 8.66 23.38 10.05
C ASP A 65 9.51 22.49 9.13
N ALA A 66 9.62 21.20 9.44
CA ALA A 66 10.34 20.22 8.60
C ALA A 66 9.67 20.01 7.23
N TRP A 67 8.33 20.01 7.17
CA TRP A 67 7.60 19.83 5.92
C TRP A 67 7.54 21.12 5.08
N ARG A 68 7.69 22.30 5.70
CA ARG A 68 7.72 23.60 5.03
C ARG A 68 9.03 23.91 4.32
N HIS A 69 10.15 23.28 4.69
CA HIS A 69 11.47 23.48 4.07
C HIS A 69 11.98 22.26 3.30
N GLY A 70 11.05 21.46 2.79
CA GLY A 70 11.32 20.49 1.73
C GLY A 70 11.74 19.12 2.26
N GLY A 71 11.10 18.08 1.71
CA GLY A 71 11.72 16.76 1.58
C GLY A 71 12.95 16.83 0.67
N GLY A 72 13.99 17.56 1.11
CA GLY A 72 15.32 17.64 0.53
C GLY A 72 15.44 18.21 -0.88
N ARG A 73 14.39 18.80 -1.48
CA ARG A 73 14.48 19.41 -2.81
C ARG A 73 14.14 20.88 -2.76
N ASP A 74 15.14 21.70 -3.06
CA ASP A 74 14.96 23.13 -3.34
C ASP A 74 14.24 23.28 -4.69
N LEU A 75 12.92 23.47 -4.61
CA LEU A 75 12.05 23.66 -5.77
C LEU A 75 12.15 25.08 -6.36
N GLY A 76 12.83 26.01 -5.68
CA GLY A 76 13.06 27.36 -6.18
C GLY A 76 13.98 27.37 -7.40
N SER A 77 15.02 26.53 -7.36
CA SER A 77 15.94 26.34 -8.49
C SER A 77 15.25 25.77 -9.75
N LEU A 78 14.20 24.95 -9.59
CA LEU A 78 13.44 24.40 -10.72
C LEU A 78 12.63 25.47 -11.45
N ALA A 79 12.12 26.47 -10.73
CA ALA A 79 11.40 27.59 -11.32
C ALA A 79 12.33 28.57 -12.07
N GLU A 80 13.60 28.66 -11.69
CA GLU A 80 14.62 29.39 -12.45
C GLU A 80 15.06 28.62 -13.70
N GLN A 81 15.30 27.31 -13.59
CA GLN A 81 15.67 26.47 -14.73
C GLN A 81 14.56 26.41 -15.80
N ALA A 82 13.29 26.34 -15.39
CA ALA A 82 12.17 26.36 -16.33
C ALA A 82 12.12 27.65 -17.17
N ARG A 83 12.45 28.80 -16.56
CA ARG A 83 12.50 30.10 -17.26
C ARG A 83 13.72 30.27 -18.17
N GLY A 84 14.83 29.59 -17.86
CA GLY A 84 16.04 29.63 -18.70
C GLY A 84 15.98 28.73 -19.93
N THR A 85 15.12 27.71 -19.93
CA THR A 85 15.06 26.70 -21.01
C THR A 85 14.18 27.14 -22.21
N GLU A 86 13.34 28.16 -22.05
CA GLU A 86 12.55 28.74 -23.16
C GLU A 86 13.35 29.73 -24.04
N ALA A 87 14.63 29.98 -23.73
CA ALA A 87 15.47 30.95 -24.44
C ALA A 87 16.71 30.32 -25.14
N ALA A 88 16.60 29.07 -25.60
CA ALA A 88 17.62 28.39 -26.43
C ALA A 88 17.02 27.80 -27.70
#